data_AF-A0A1S4C5R1-F1
#
_entry.id   AF-A0A1S4C5R1-F1
#
_cell.length_a   1.000
_cell.length_b   1.000
_cell.length_c   1.000
_cell.angle_alpha   90.00
_cell.angle_beta   90.00
_cell.angle_gamma   90.00
#
_symmetry.space_group_name_H-M   'P 1'
#
loop_
_entity.id
_entity.type
_entity.pdbx_description
1 polymer ?
#
loop_
_entity_poly.entity_id
_entity_poly.type
_entity_poly.pdbx_seq_one_letter_code
_entity_poly.pdbx_strand_id
1 'polypeptide(L)'
;MGRLRLQSSIKAIEEEPEDCETISSIKTDIACVVNSEVSAVLAVMRRNARWGGRYVSGDDQLEHSLIQSLKTLRKQIFSWQHQWQSVSPALYLQPFLDVIRSDETGAPITGVALSSVFKILSLDILDCNTANVENAMHSVVDAVTSCRFEVTDPASEEVVLMKILQVLLACMRSKASVVLSNQHVCTIVNTCFRVVHQAGSKSELLQQIARHTMHELVRCIFSHLPDVDNTQHSIVRRGSSTQNTVLVHPLFFFF
;
A
#
# COMPACT_ATOMS: atom_id res chain seq x y z
N MET A 1 -26.91 -59.75 -39.54
CA MET A 1 -25.86 -59.90 -38.51
C MET A 1 -25.37 -58.53 -38.10
N GLY A 2 -25.48 -58.18 -36.82
CA GLY A 2 -24.97 -56.91 -36.30
C GLY A 2 -25.74 -56.45 -35.05
N ARG A 3 -25.04 -56.40 -33.91
CA ARG A 3 -25.13 -55.31 -32.91
C ARG A 3 -24.06 -55.51 -31.83
N LEU A 4 -23.22 -54.48 -31.71
CA LEU A 4 -22.18 -54.27 -30.69
C LEU A 4 -22.84 -54.04 -29.32
N ARG A 5 -22.28 -54.62 -28.25
CA ARG A 5 -22.61 -54.25 -26.86
C ARG A 5 -21.57 -53.26 -26.34
N LEU A 6 -22.05 -52.07 -25.97
CA LEU A 6 -21.38 -51.10 -25.11
C LEU A 6 -21.19 -51.70 -23.71
N GLN A 7 -19.97 -51.66 -23.17
CA GLN A 7 -19.74 -51.76 -21.72
C GLN A 7 -19.71 -50.33 -21.15
N SER A 8 -20.68 -50.02 -20.31
CA SER A 8 -20.67 -48.85 -19.44
C SER A 8 -19.91 -49.17 -18.16
N SER A 9 -18.83 -48.44 -17.90
CA SER A 9 -18.20 -48.37 -16.58
C SER A 9 -17.82 -46.92 -16.34
N ILE A 10 -18.76 -46.18 -15.75
CA ILE A 10 -18.51 -44.85 -15.20
C ILE A 10 -17.81 -45.08 -13.86
N LYS A 11 -16.52 -44.74 -13.76
CA LYS A 11 -15.89 -44.44 -12.48
C LYS A 11 -16.01 -42.94 -12.27
N ALA A 12 -16.72 -42.56 -11.20
CA ALA A 12 -16.70 -41.22 -10.67
C ALA A 12 -15.24 -40.86 -10.32
N ILE A 13 -14.76 -39.74 -10.85
CA ILE A 13 -13.54 -39.09 -10.41
C ILE A 13 -14.02 -38.06 -9.38
N GLU A 14 -13.59 -38.24 -8.13
CA GLU A 14 -13.69 -37.23 -7.09
C GLU A 14 -12.79 -36.05 -7.50
N GLU A 15 -13.39 -34.90 -7.75
CA GLU A 15 -12.69 -33.61 -7.89
C GLU A 15 -12.24 -33.16 -6.49
N GLU A 16 -10.92 -33.15 -6.26
CA GLU A 16 -10.27 -32.43 -5.16
C GLU A 16 -10.04 -30.96 -5.57
N PRO A 17 -10.08 -29.99 -4.64
CA PRO A 17 -10.21 -28.58 -4.97
C PRO A 17 -8.85 -27.90 -5.27
N GLU A 18 -8.72 -27.27 -6.44
CA GLU A 18 -7.54 -26.51 -6.91
C GLU A 18 -7.29 -25.17 -6.17
N ASP A 19 -8.16 -24.75 -5.25
CA ASP A 19 -8.11 -23.43 -4.62
C ASP A 19 -7.03 -23.29 -3.51
N CYS A 20 -6.54 -24.39 -2.94
CA CYS A 20 -5.66 -24.36 -1.77
C CYS A 20 -4.19 -24.01 -2.10
N GLU A 21 -3.69 -24.38 -3.28
CA GLU A 21 -2.27 -24.18 -3.65
C GLU A 21 -1.97 -22.72 -4.03
N THR A 22 -2.89 -22.08 -4.77
CA THR A 22 -2.71 -20.70 -5.27
C THR A 22 -2.61 -19.67 -4.14
N ILE A 23 -3.45 -19.80 -3.10
CA ILE A 23 -3.47 -18.89 -1.95
C ILE A 23 -2.22 -19.06 -1.06
N SER A 24 -1.70 -20.28 -0.96
CA SER A 24 -0.45 -20.59 -0.23
C SER A 24 0.78 -19.96 -0.90
N SER A 25 0.84 -19.98 -2.23
CA SER A 25 1.90 -19.33 -3.02
C SER A 25 1.91 -17.82 -2.76
N ILE A 26 0.77 -17.14 -2.90
CA ILE A 26 0.64 -15.68 -2.71
C ILE A 26 1.04 -15.27 -1.28
N LYS A 27 0.74 -16.07 -0.25
CA LYS A 27 1.13 -15.80 1.14
C LYS A 27 2.64 -15.83 1.35
N THR A 28 3.31 -16.80 0.74
CA THR A 28 4.77 -16.92 0.77
C THR A 28 5.41 -15.72 0.05
N ASP A 29 4.76 -15.23 -1.01
CA ASP A 29 5.21 -14.07 -1.77
C ASP A 29 5.16 -12.77 -0.94
N ILE A 30 4.09 -12.53 -0.16
CA ILE A 30 3.96 -11.33 0.68
C ILE A 30 5.06 -11.27 1.75
N ALA A 31 5.25 -12.37 2.48
CA ALA A 31 6.28 -12.45 3.52
C ALA A 31 7.67 -12.18 2.94
N CYS A 32 7.97 -12.75 1.76
CA CYS A 32 9.23 -12.53 1.06
C CYS A 32 9.39 -11.07 0.61
N VAL A 33 8.35 -10.46 0.02
CA VAL A 33 8.39 -9.06 -0.42
C VAL A 33 8.63 -8.15 0.78
N VAL A 34 7.81 -8.22 1.84
CA VAL A 34 7.98 -7.35 3.01
C VAL A 34 9.37 -7.55 3.62
N ASN A 35 9.86 -8.79 3.76
CA ASN A 35 11.20 -9.05 4.29
C ASN A 35 12.32 -8.47 3.41
N SER A 36 12.18 -8.55 2.08
CA SER A 36 13.13 -7.97 1.13
C SER A 36 13.15 -6.44 1.21
N GLU A 37 11.98 -5.82 1.36
CA GLU A 37 11.84 -4.38 1.47
C GLU A 37 12.37 -3.85 2.81
N VAL A 38 12.10 -4.55 3.93
CA VAL A 38 12.74 -4.25 5.22
C VAL A 38 14.26 -4.31 5.09
N SER A 39 14.78 -5.33 4.40
CA SER A 39 16.22 -5.49 4.19
C SER A 39 16.80 -4.36 3.33
N ALA A 40 16.07 -3.86 2.33
CA ALA A 40 16.48 -2.72 1.51
C ALA A 40 16.61 -1.43 2.33
N VAL A 41 15.62 -1.13 3.19
CA VAL A 41 15.66 0.05 4.08
C VAL A 41 16.82 -0.06 5.08
N LEU A 42 16.96 -1.22 5.73
CA LEU A 42 18.08 -1.45 6.66
C LEU A 42 19.44 -1.32 5.97
N ALA A 43 19.57 -1.76 4.72
CA ALA A 43 20.81 -1.64 3.96
C ALA A 43 21.19 -0.18 3.66
N VAL A 44 20.23 0.67 3.27
CA VAL A 44 20.53 2.10 3.04
C VAL A 44 20.81 2.84 4.35
N MET A 45 20.11 2.49 5.43
CA MET A 45 20.39 3.05 6.76
C MET A 45 21.83 2.72 7.18
N ARG A 46 22.28 1.47 7.09
CA ARG A 46 23.66 1.07 7.47
C ARG A 46 24.76 1.83 6.74
N ARG A 47 24.53 2.21 5.48
CA ARG A 47 25.51 2.96 4.67
C ARG A 47 25.63 4.43 5.07
N ASN A 48 24.65 4.97 5.80
CA ASN A 48 24.69 6.35 6.25
C ASN A 48 25.46 6.43 7.58
N ALA A 49 26.51 7.26 7.66
CA ALA A 49 27.41 7.34 8.80
C ALA A 49 26.71 7.62 10.14
N ARG A 50 25.61 8.39 10.13
CA ARG A 50 24.76 8.65 11.32
C ARG A 50 24.17 7.37 11.92
N TRP A 51 23.97 6.35 11.09
CA TRP A 51 23.29 5.11 11.41
C TRP A 51 24.25 3.90 11.42
N GLY A 52 25.38 3.98 10.71
CA GLY A 52 26.37 2.90 10.58
C GLY A 52 27.26 2.69 11.80
N GLY A 53 27.58 3.75 12.56
CA GLY A 53 28.48 3.67 13.72
C GLY A 53 27.97 2.82 14.90
N ARG A 54 26.68 2.51 14.95
CA ARG A 54 26.03 1.76 16.05
C ARG A 54 25.82 0.28 15.74
N TYR A 55 26.21 -0.18 14.55
CA TYR A 55 26.06 -1.58 14.13
C TYR A 55 27.25 -2.47 14.49
N VAL A 56 28.40 -1.88 14.87
CA VAL A 56 29.68 -2.60 15.06
C VAL A 56 29.93 -2.99 16.53
N SER A 57 29.39 -2.23 17.47
CA SER A 57 29.35 -2.64 18.87
C SER A 57 28.09 -3.46 19.06
N GLY A 58 28.21 -4.76 19.37
CA GLY A 58 27.08 -5.68 19.59
C GLY A 58 26.21 -5.37 20.81
N ASP A 59 26.08 -4.09 21.15
CA ASP A 59 25.25 -3.57 22.22
C ASP A 59 23.93 -3.07 21.60
N ASP A 60 22.94 -3.97 21.54
CA ASP A 60 21.59 -3.69 21.03
C ASP A 60 20.90 -2.51 21.77
N GLN A 61 21.44 -2.07 22.91
CA GLN A 61 20.87 -1.06 23.79
C GLN A 61 21.04 0.40 23.31
N LEU A 62 21.89 0.65 22.30
CA LEU A 62 22.11 1.97 21.70
C LEU A 62 21.57 2.10 20.27
N GLU A 63 20.86 1.10 19.78
CA GLU A 63 20.31 1.08 18.43
C GLU A 63 19.14 2.07 18.29
N HIS A 64 19.05 2.73 17.13
CA HIS A 64 17.97 3.68 16.85
C HIS A 64 16.62 2.98 16.79
N SER A 65 15.59 3.58 17.38
CA SER A 65 14.21 3.05 17.43
C SER A 65 13.67 2.58 16.08
N LEU A 66 13.88 3.35 15.00
CA LEU A 66 13.49 2.97 13.62
C LEU A 66 14.16 1.68 13.15
N ILE A 67 15.45 1.50 13.43
CA ILE A 67 16.18 0.30 13.06
C ILE A 67 15.66 -0.91 13.87
N GLN A 68 15.45 -0.71 15.17
CA GLN A 68 14.91 -1.74 16.05
C GLN A 68 13.51 -2.18 15.60
N SER A 69 12.64 -1.23 15.22
CA SER A 69 11.31 -1.49 14.67
C SER A 69 11.36 -2.34 13.40
N LEU A 70 12.22 -1.97 12.44
CA LEU A 70 12.45 -2.75 11.21
C LEU A 70 13.00 -4.15 11.49
N LYS A 71 13.99 -4.29 12.39
CA LYS A 71 14.53 -5.59 12.80
C LYS A 71 13.47 -6.45 13.49
N THR A 72 12.61 -5.85 14.31
CA THR A 72 11.52 -6.54 15.00
C THR A 72 10.50 -7.06 14.00
N LEU A 73 10.07 -6.22 13.06
CA LEU A 73 9.20 -6.63 11.95
C LEU A 73 9.83 -7.80 11.18
N ARG A 74 11.11 -7.70 10.78
CA ARG A 74 11.81 -8.78 10.07
C ARG A 74 11.77 -10.13 10.80
N LYS A 75 11.88 -10.14 12.14
CA LYS A 75 11.77 -11.35 12.96
C LYS A 75 10.33 -11.89 13.00
N GLN A 76 9.34 -11.01 12.99
CA GLN A 76 7.91 -11.36 13.11
C GLN A 76 7.27 -11.83 11.81
N ILE A 77 7.71 -11.35 10.64
CA ILE A 77 7.11 -11.67 9.32
C ILE A 77 6.90 -13.18 9.12
N PHE A 78 7.91 -14.00 9.45
CA PHE A 78 7.82 -15.45 9.26
C PHE A 78 7.04 -16.19 10.35
N SER A 79 6.66 -15.51 11.43
CA SER A 79 5.75 -16.10 12.44
C SER A 79 4.29 -16.11 11.95
N TRP A 80 3.95 -15.35 10.91
CA TRP A 80 2.59 -15.19 10.39
C TRP A 80 2.23 -16.12 9.22
N GLN A 81 3.07 -17.11 8.91
CA GLN A 81 3.01 -17.95 7.70
C GLN A 81 1.59 -18.43 7.32
N HIS A 82 0.75 -18.82 8.29
CA HIS A 82 -0.58 -19.35 8.03
C HIS A 82 -1.74 -18.33 8.18
N GLN A 83 -1.46 -17.11 8.64
CA GLN A 83 -2.47 -16.16 9.14
C GLN A 83 -2.34 -14.72 8.58
N TRP A 84 -1.58 -14.51 7.51
CA TRP A 84 -1.38 -13.18 6.90
C TRP A 84 -2.68 -12.39 6.62
N GLN A 85 -3.76 -13.07 6.21
CA GLN A 85 -5.06 -12.43 5.97
C GLN A 85 -5.71 -11.83 7.23
N SER A 86 -5.33 -12.32 8.41
CA SER A 86 -5.81 -11.80 9.71
C SER A 86 -4.83 -10.81 10.34
N VAL A 87 -3.62 -10.69 9.79
CA VAL A 87 -2.63 -9.71 10.25
C VAL A 87 -3.03 -8.36 9.71
N SER A 88 -3.20 -7.40 10.61
CA SER A 88 -3.50 -6.02 10.20
C SER A 88 -2.34 -5.45 9.36
N PRO A 89 -2.60 -4.87 8.18
CA PRO A 89 -1.57 -4.27 7.36
C PRO A 89 -0.77 -3.15 8.03
N ALA A 90 -1.39 -2.47 8.99
CA ALA A 90 -0.71 -1.47 9.79
C ALA A 90 0.54 -2.04 10.48
N LEU A 91 0.53 -3.30 10.92
CA LEU A 91 1.66 -3.90 11.64
C LEU A 91 2.94 -4.00 10.79
N TYR A 92 2.81 -4.33 9.50
CA TYR A 92 3.97 -4.44 8.61
C TYR A 92 4.25 -3.16 7.83
N LEU A 93 3.30 -2.23 7.72
CA LEU A 93 3.53 -0.93 7.09
C LEU A 93 4.17 0.07 8.06
N GLN A 94 3.77 0.07 9.34
CA GLN A 94 4.14 1.11 10.31
C GLN A 94 5.66 1.40 10.38
N PRO A 95 6.57 0.40 10.41
CA PRO A 95 8.00 0.68 10.46
C PRO A 95 8.53 1.48 9.27
N PHE A 96 7.94 1.31 8.09
CA PHE A 96 8.27 2.13 6.91
C PHE A 96 7.67 3.53 7.02
N LEU A 97 6.45 3.64 7.54
CA LEU A 97 5.77 4.92 7.73
C LEU A 97 6.48 5.80 8.76
N ASP A 98 7.02 5.20 9.82
CA ASP A 98 7.82 5.90 10.82
C ASP A 98 9.13 6.44 10.23
N VAL A 99 9.77 5.68 9.33
CA VAL A 99 10.92 6.16 8.56
C VAL A 99 10.54 7.34 7.66
N ILE A 100 9.38 7.29 6.99
CA ILE A 100 8.90 8.38 6.11
C ILE A 100 8.57 9.65 6.90
N ARG A 101 8.05 9.52 8.12
CA ARG A 101 7.70 10.65 8.99
C ARG A 101 8.91 11.27 9.69
N SER A 102 9.99 10.52 9.83
CA SER A 102 11.16 10.95 10.59
C SER A 102 11.96 12.01 9.85
N ASP A 103 12.05 13.19 10.48
CA ASP A 103 12.92 14.30 10.09
C ASP A 103 14.42 13.99 10.22
N GLU A 104 14.77 12.91 10.92
CA GLU A 104 16.13 12.41 11.03
C GLU A 104 16.59 11.64 9.79
N THR A 105 15.66 11.29 8.90
CA THR A 105 15.96 10.54 7.68
C THR A 105 16.18 11.48 6.48
N GLY A 106 17.33 11.31 5.83
CA GLY A 106 17.64 12.02 4.60
C GLY A 106 16.96 11.39 3.39
N ALA A 107 16.88 12.15 2.30
CA ALA A 107 16.22 11.77 1.04
C ALA A 107 16.51 10.33 0.54
N PRO A 108 17.74 9.78 0.62
CA PRO A 108 17.99 8.40 0.18
C PRO A 108 17.25 7.33 1.01
N ILE A 109 17.18 7.52 2.33
CA ILE A 109 16.51 6.58 3.24
C ILE A 109 15.00 6.69 3.05
N THR A 110 14.47 7.91 3.10
CA THR A 110 13.05 8.20 2.86
C THR A 110 12.59 7.67 1.50
N GLY A 111 13.40 7.86 0.46
CA GLY A 111 13.12 7.36 -0.87
C GLY A 111 13.03 5.84 -0.95
N VAL A 112 13.90 5.09 -0.27
CA VAL A 112 13.78 3.62 -0.24
C VAL A 112 12.51 3.20 0.52
N ALA A 113 12.21 3.83 1.65
CA ALA A 113 10.99 3.54 2.41
C ALA A 113 9.70 3.80 1.60
N LEU A 114 9.61 4.92 0.88
CA LEU A 114 8.48 5.20 -0.02
C LEU A 114 8.36 4.15 -1.14
N SER A 115 9.48 3.71 -1.72
CA SER A 115 9.46 2.64 -2.72
C SER A 115 8.97 1.30 -2.14
N SER A 116 9.36 0.98 -0.90
CA SER A 116 8.88 -0.21 -0.21
C SER A 116 7.38 -0.17 0.02
N VAL A 117 6.85 0.96 0.50
CA VAL A 117 5.40 1.16 0.66
C VAL A 117 4.67 1.05 -0.69
N PHE A 118 5.18 1.69 -1.74
CA PHE A 118 4.61 1.60 -3.09
C PHE A 118 4.51 0.15 -3.58
N LYS A 119 5.58 -0.64 -3.42
CA LYS A 119 5.59 -2.05 -3.85
C LYS A 119 4.59 -2.88 -3.07
N ILE A 120 4.52 -2.71 -1.75
CA ILE A 120 3.56 -3.42 -0.89
C ILE A 120 2.12 -3.10 -1.31
N LEU A 121 1.81 -1.84 -1.61
CA LEU A 121 0.50 -1.41 -2.12
C LEU A 121 0.19 -2.01 -3.50
N SER A 122 1.21 -2.14 -4.36
CA SER A 122 1.07 -2.62 -5.74
C SER A 122 0.91 -4.13 -5.86
N LEU A 123 1.00 -4.88 -4.76
CA LEU A 123 0.72 -6.32 -4.75
C LEU A 123 -0.79 -6.64 -4.83
N ASP A 124 -1.67 -5.63 -4.77
CA ASP A 124 -3.13 -5.79 -4.74
C ASP A 124 -3.64 -6.70 -3.61
N ILE A 125 -2.85 -6.84 -2.54
CA ILE A 125 -3.17 -7.64 -1.35
C ILE A 125 -4.04 -6.89 -0.35
N LEU A 126 -4.09 -5.56 -0.47
CA LEU A 126 -4.94 -4.71 0.36
C LEU A 126 -6.29 -4.55 -0.34
N ASP A 127 -7.27 -5.30 0.15
CA ASP A 127 -8.67 -5.19 -0.27
C ASP A 127 -9.58 -4.86 0.91
N CYS A 128 -10.87 -4.65 0.64
CA CYS A 128 -11.86 -4.35 1.68
C CYS A 128 -12.11 -5.50 2.67
N ASN A 129 -11.65 -6.72 2.37
CA ASN A 129 -11.77 -7.89 3.24
C ASN A 129 -10.56 -8.03 4.18
N THR A 130 -9.51 -7.27 3.93
CA THR A 130 -8.28 -7.29 4.71
C THR A 130 -8.50 -6.66 6.09
N ALA A 131 -8.06 -7.34 7.14
CA ALA A 131 -8.31 -6.93 8.53
C ALA A 131 -7.74 -5.52 8.83
N ASN A 132 -8.61 -4.60 9.27
CA ASN A 132 -8.24 -3.22 9.61
C ASN A 132 -7.53 -2.46 8.47
N VAL A 133 -7.91 -2.73 7.22
CA VAL A 133 -7.34 -2.06 6.04
C VAL A 133 -7.54 -0.54 6.05
N GLU A 134 -8.66 -0.06 6.60
CA GLU A 134 -8.96 1.37 6.76
C GLU A 134 -7.85 2.10 7.51
N ASN A 135 -7.53 1.63 8.72
CA ASN A 135 -6.46 2.21 9.54
C ASN A 135 -5.11 2.21 8.83
N ALA A 136 -4.81 1.15 8.07
CA ALA A 136 -3.57 1.05 7.32
C ALA A 136 -3.50 2.06 6.18
N MET A 137 -4.58 2.18 5.39
CA MET A 137 -4.67 3.12 4.27
C MET A 137 -4.62 4.57 4.77
N HIS A 138 -5.34 4.90 5.84
CA HIS A 138 -5.28 6.23 6.47
C HIS A 138 -3.85 6.53 6.95
N SER A 139 -3.21 5.58 7.65
CA SER A 139 -1.84 5.73 8.13
C SER A 139 -0.84 5.97 7.00
N VAL A 140 -0.99 5.29 5.85
CA VAL A 140 -0.14 5.50 4.67
C VAL A 140 -0.31 6.91 4.14
N VAL A 141 -1.56 7.36 3.93
CA VAL A 141 -1.85 8.70 3.43
C VAL A 141 -1.28 9.76 4.37
N ASP A 142 -1.51 9.62 5.67
CA ASP A 142 -0.99 10.55 6.67
C ASP A 142 0.53 10.61 6.67
N ALA A 143 1.22 9.47 6.64
CA ALA A 143 2.68 9.42 6.61
C ALA A 143 3.25 10.08 5.34
N VAL A 144 2.68 9.76 4.18
CA VAL A 144 3.21 10.20 2.88
C VAL A 144 2.93 11.68 2.63
N THR A 145 1.75 12.18 3.05
CA THR A 145 1.37 13.59 2.88
C THR A 145 2.04 14.51 3.90
N SER A 146 2.40 13.97 5.07
CA SER A 146 3.22 14.65 6.09
C SER A 146 4.72 14.38 5.94
N CYS A 147 5.15 13.68 4.89
CA CYS A 147 6.54 13.33 4.64
C CYS A 147 7.44 14.56 4.70
N ARG A 148 8.49 14.46 5.53
CA ARG A 148 9.53 15.45 5.69
C ARG A 148 10.86 14.74 5.55
N PHE A 149 11.79 15.36 4.86
CA PHE A 149 13.13 14.83 4.71
C PHE A 149 14.11 15.98 4.60
N GLU A 150 15.33 15.75 5.05
CA GLU A 150 16.42 16.68 4.89
C GLU A 150 16.81 16.76 3.41
N VAL A 151 16.67 17.95 2.81
CA VAL A 151 17.04 18.20 1.42
C VAL A 151 18.54 18.45 1.36
N THR A 152 19.31 17.39 1.13
CA THR A 152 20.77 17.46 1.01
C THR A 152 21.23 17.65 -0.43
N ASP A 153 20.42 17.24 -1.41
CA ASP A 153 20.75 17.24 -2.84
C ASP A 153 19.46 17.43 -3.67
N PRO A 154 19.41 18.39 -4.63
CA PRO A 154 18.23 18.63 -5.45
C PRO A 154 17.75 17.42 -6.26
N ALA A 155 18.66 16.59 -6.77
CA ALA A 155 18.28 15.41 -7.55
C ALA A 155 17.60 14.35 -6.65
N SER A 156 18.14 14.15 -5.46
CA SER A 156 17.56 13.27 -4.44
C SER A 156 16.17 13.75 -3.99
N GLU A 157 15.98 15.07 -3.89
CA GLU A 157 14.66 15.66 -3.60
C GLU A 157 13.64 15.32 -4.69
N GLU A 158 13.99 15.47 -5.96
CA GLU A 158 13.10 15.14 -7.08
C GLU A 158 12.68 13.67 -7.08
N VAL A 159 13.60 12.77 -6.75
CA VAL A 159 13.31 11.32 -6.62
C VAL A 159 12.30 11.08 -5.50
N VAL A 160 12.42 11.77 -4.36
CA VAL A 160 11.45 11.63 -3.25
C VAL A 160 10.08 12.19 -3.65
N LEU A 161 10.03 13.36 -4.30
CA LEU A 161 8.77 13.94 -4.81
C LEU A 161 8.06 13.01 -5.79
N MET A 162 8.81 12.41 -6.72
CA MET A 162 8.30 11.39 -7.64
C MET A 162 7.71 10.20 -6.89
N LYS A 163 8.39 9.71 -5.86
CA LYS A 163 7.93 8.56 -5.07
C LYS A 163 6.71 8.87 -4.19
N ILE A 164 6.60 10.09 -3.68
CA ILE A 164 5.38 10.57 -3.00
C ILE A 164 4.19 10.46 -3.95
N LEU A 165 4.30 11.01 -5.17
CA LEU A 165 3.25 10.92 -6.19
C LEU A 165 2.87 9.47 -6.52
N GLN A 166 3.85 8.58 -6.66
CA GLN A 166 3.63 7.16 -6.94
C GLN A 166 2.84 6.47 -5.81
N VAL A 167 3.22 6.68 -4.55
CA VAL A 167 2.53 6.07 -3.40
C VAL A 167 1.10 6.59 -3.30
N LEU A 168 0.89 7.91 -3.42
CA LEU A 168 -0.45 8.50 -3.34
C LEU A 168 -1.37 8.03 -4.46
N LEU A 169 -0.86 7.89 -5.69
CA LEU A 169 -1.62 7.32 -6.80
C LEU A 169 -1.91 5.83 -6.58
N ALA A 170 -0.97 5.07 -6.02
CA ALA A 170 -1.20 3.66 -5.67
C ALA A 170 -2.32 3.51 -4.64
N CYS A 171 -2.40 4.40 -3.63
CA CYS A 171 -3.51 4.40 -2.67
C CYS A 171 -4.88 4.58 -3.37
N MET A 172 -4.97 5.47 -4.36
CA MET A 172 -6.22 5.73 -5.08
C MET A 172 -6.56 4.67 -6.13
N ARG A 173 -5.58 3.90 -6.60
CA ARG A 173 -5.77 2.78 -7.54
C ARG A 173 -6.04 1.45 -6.85
N SER A 174 -5.65 1.31 -5.58
CA SER A 174 -5.86 0.11 -4.79
C SER A 174 -7.35 -0.23 -4.68
N LYS A 175 -7.68 -1.52 -4.60
CA LYS A 175 -9.04 -2.01 -4.29
C LYS A 175 -9.52 -1.51 -2.92
N ALA A 176 -8.60 -1.18 -2.01
CA ALA A 176 -8.90 -0.58 -0.72
C ALA A 176 -9.10 0.96 -0.80
N SER A 177 -9.11 1.59 -1.97
CA SER A 177 -9.40 3.04 -2.09
C SER A 177 -10.76 3.42 -1.49
N VAL A 178 -11.73 2.51 -1.54
CA VAL A 178 -13.11 2.71 -1.05
C VAL A 178 -13.21 2.97 0.45
N VAL A 179 -12.18 2.60 1.24
CA VAL A 179 -12.13 2.87 2.69
C VAL A 179 -11.47 4.22 3.02
N LEU A 180 -10.96 4.95 2.04
CA LEU A 180 -10.43 6.29 2.25
C LEU A 180 -11.58 7.25 2.53
N SER A 181 -11.44 8.09 3.56
CA SER A 181 -12.43 9.15 3.80
C SER A 181 -12.25 10.30 2.79
N ASN A 182 -13.29 11.10 2.60
CA ASN A 182 -13.22 12.33 1.77
C ASN A 182 -12.05 13.23 2.18
N GLN A 183 -11.79 13.35 3.48
CA GLN A 183 -10.67 14.12 4.00
C GLN A 183 -9.32 13.58 3.50
N HIS A 184 -9.12 12.26 3.50
CA HIS A 184 -7.90 11.64 2.98
C HIS A 184 -7.77 11.86 1.47
N VAL A 185 -8.86 11.69 0.72
CA VAL A 185 -8.86 11.94 -0.74
C VAL A 185 -8.51 13.39 -1.06
N CYS A 186 -9.11 14.37 -0.38
CA CYS A 186 -8.75 15.78 -0.54
C CYS A 186 -7.28 16.04 -0.17
N THR A 187 -6.79 15.39 0.89
CA THR A 187 -5.39 15.52 1.32
C THR A 187 -4.42 14.98 0.27
N ILE A 188 -4.76 13.85 -0.36
CA ILE A 188 -4.02 13.28 -1.49
C ILE A 188 -3.98 14.27 -2.65
N VAL A 189 -5.14 14.78 -3.08
CA VAL A 189 -5.25 15.74 -4.20
C VAL A 189 -4.43 16.99 -3.93
N ASN A 190 -4.57 17.59 -2.74
CA ASN A 190 -3.84 18.78 -2.34
C ASN A 190 -2.33 18.54 -2.32
N THR A 191 -1.89 17.37 -1.84
CA THR A 191 -0.46 17.02 -1.82
C THR A 191 0.07 16.85 -3.25
N CYS A 192 -0.61 16.11 -4.11
CA CYS A 192 -0.23 15.96 -5.51
C CYS A 192 -0.17 17.31 -6.24
N PHE A 193 -1.15 18.18 -6.02
CA PHE A 193 -1.15 19.54 -6.59
C PHE A 193 0.05 20.37 -6.12
N ARG A 194 0.37 20.34 -4.81
CA ARG A 194 1.56 21.00 -4.26
C ARG A 194 2.85 20.49 -4.92
N VAL A 195 2.98 19.17 -5.10
CA VAL A 195 4.15 18.58 -5.77
C VAL A 195 4.22 18.99 -7.25
N VAL A 196 3.10 19.05 -7.97
CA VAL A 196 3.04 19.55 -9.36
C VAL A 196 3.54 21.00 -9.44
N HIS A 197 3.11 21.85 -8.52
CA HIS A 197 3.57 23.23 -8.46
C HIS A 197 5.08 23.31 -8.15
N GLN A 198 5.55 22.54 -7.16
CA GLN A 198 6.97 22.46 -6.81
C GLN A 198 7.83 21.93 -7.96
N ALA A 199 7.31 20.99 -8.76
CA ALA A 199 8.01 20.45 -9.92
C ALA A 199 8.24 21.48 -11.04
N GLY A 200 7.48 22.59 -11.08
CA GLY A 200 7.58 23.61 -12.13
C GLY A 200 8.96 24.26 -12.29
N SER A 201 9.80 24.20 -11.26
CA SER A 201 11.19 24.67 -11.28
C SER A 201 12.22 23.54 -11.17
N LYS A 202 11.81 22.29 -11.41
CA LYS A 202 12.61 21.06 -11.34
C LYS A 202 12.80 20.45 -12.74
N SER A 203 13.45 19.29 -12.83
CA SER A 203 13.67 18.60 -14.11
C SER A 203 12.38 18.39 -14.92
N GLU A 204 12.52 18.38 -16.25
CA GLU A 204 11.40 18.11 -17.17
C GLU A 204 10.75 16.75 -16.91
N LEU A 205 11.55 15.76 -16.50
CA LEU A 205 11.08 14.43 -16.15
C LEU A 205 10.11 14.49 -14.95
N LEU A 206 10.49 15.16 -13.86
CA LEU A 206 9.60 15.30 -12.71
C LEU A 206 8.33 16.09 -13.08
N GLN A 207 8.45 17.16 -13.88
CA GLN A 207 7.29 17.92 -14.34
C GLN A 207 6.30 17.04 -15.12
N GLN A 208 6.80 16.21 -16.02
CA GLN A 208 5.98 15.30 -16.81
C GLN A 208 5.31 14.24 -15.93
N ILE A 209 6.06 13.62 -15.02
CA ILE A 209 5.54 12.61 -14.09
C ILE A 209 4.48 13.23 -13.16
N ALA A 210 4.71 14.42 -12.62
CA ALA A 210 3.77 15.11 -11.74
C ALA A 210 2.48 15.44 -12.48
N ARG A 211 2.58 16.04 -13.68
CA ARG A 211 1.40 16.31 -14.52
C ARG A 211 0.65 15.04 -14.85
N HIS A 212 1.33 13.99 -15.30
CA HIS A 212 0.69 12.71 -15.63
C HIS A 212 -0.03 12.11 -14.41
N THR A 213 0.64 12.07 -13.25
CA THR A 213 0.08 11.54 -12.01
C THR A 213 -1.17 12.30 -11.59
N MET A 214 -1.19 13.63 -11.73
CA MET A 214 -2.38 14.42 -11.42
C MET A 214 -3.57 14.07 -12.33
N HIS A 215 -3.34 13.84 -13.62
CA HIS A 215 -4.40 13.42 -14.53
C HIS A 215 -4.95 12.03 -14.16
N GLU A 216 -4.07 11.10 -13.83
CA GLU A 216 -4.47 9.76 -13.41
C GLU A 216 -5.23 9.78 -12.08
N LEU A 217 -4.81 10.63 -11.15
CA LEU A 217 -5.50 10.81 -9.87
C LEU A 217 -6.94 11.28 -10.07
N VAL A 218 -7.14 12.29 -10.93
CA VAL A 218 -8.48 12.78 -11.29
C VAL A 218 -9.28 11.68 -11.97
N ARG A 219 -8.72 10.93 -12.91
CA ARG A 219 -9.42 9.80 -13.54
C ARG A 219 -9.88 8.76 -12.51
N CYS A 220 -9.01 8.37 -11.58
CA CYS A 220 -9.35 7.44 -10.51
C CYS A 220 -10.50 7.99 -9.64
N ILE A 221 -10.48 9.28 -9.29
CA ILE A 221 -11.57 9.90 -8.52
C ILE A 221 -12.90 9.81 -9.28
N PHE A 222 -12.92 10.26 -10.53
CA PHE A 222 -14.14 10.30 -11.33
C PHE A 222 -14.66 8.91 -11.72
N SER A 223 -13.80 7.89 -11.80
CA SER A 223 -14.24 6.51 -12.08
C SER A 223 -15.07 5.90 -10.95
N HIS A 224 -15.01 6.46 -9.73
CA HIS A 224 -15.81 6.00 -8.59
C HIS A 224 -17.17 6.71 -8.48
N LEU A 225 -17.42 7.77 -9.26
CA LEU A 225 -18.70 8.51 -9.25
C LEU A 225 -19.91 7.67 -9.71
N PRO A 226 -19.82 6.81 -10.75
CA PRO A 226 -20.97 5.98 -11.17
C PRO A 226 -21.49 5.05 -10.08
N ASP A 227 -20.63 4.62 -9.15
CA ASP A 227 -21.02 3.76 -8.03
C ASP A 227 -21.79 4.52 -6.94
N VAL A 228 -21.60 5.84 -6.83
CA VAL A 228 -22.31 6.70 -5.86
C VAL A 228 -23.77 6.90 -6.27
N ASP A 229 -24.05 7.13 -7.55
CA ASP A 229 -25.42 7.31 -8.06
C ASP A 229 -26.27 6.04 -7.90
N ASN A 230 -25.66 4.86 -8.08
CA ASN A 230 -26.33 3.57 -7.88
C ASN A 230 -26.67 3.33 -6.40
N THR A 231 -25.81 3.77 -5.48
CA THR A 231 -26.04 3.64 -4.04
C THR A 231 -27.21 4.52 -3.59
N GLN A 232 -27.31 5.76 -4.10
CA GLN A 232 -28.45 6.64 -3.79
C GLN A 232 -29.78 6.13 -4.35
N HIS A 233 -29.79 5.58 -5.57
CA HIS A 233 -31.00 4.96 -6.15
C HIS A 233 -31.46 3.70 -5.39
N SER A 234 -30.54 2.96 -4.78
CA SER A 234 -30.89 1.78 -3.97
C SER A 234 -31.56 2.16 -2.64
N ILE A 235 -31.17 3.29 -2.03
CA ILE A 235 -31.74 3.80 -0.77
C ILE A 235 -33.19 4.25 -0.98
N VAL A 236 -33.50 4.88 -2.11
CA VAL A 236 -34.88 5.28 -2.45
C VAL A 236 -35.79 4.05 -2.67
N ARG A 237 -35.24 2.90 -3.08
CA ARG A 237 -36.01 1.66 -3.29
C ARG A 237 -36.11 0.77 -2.03
N ARG A 238 -35.29 1.02 -1.00
CA ARG A 238 -35.19 0.21 0.23
C ARG A 238 -35.96 0.79 1.43
N GLY A 239 -37.08 1.47 1.16
CA GLY A 239 -38.07 1.83 2.19
C GLY A 239 -38.82 0.64 2.81
N SER A 240 -38.43 -0.61 2.50
CA SER A 240 -38.96 -1.80 3.15
C SER A 240 -37.85 -2.85 3.29
N SER A 241 -37.70 -3.39 4.50
CA SER A 241 -36.78 -4.48 4.90
C SER A 241 -35.41 -4.05 5.44
N THR A 242 -35.34 -4.04 6.77
CA THR A 242 -34.14 -3.98 7.62
C THR A 242 -33.13 -5.08 7.28
N GLN A 243 -31.90 -4.71 6.93
CA GLN A 243 -30.70 -5.54 7.14
C GLN A 243 -29.44 -4.66 7.15
N ASN A 244 -28.60 -4.89 8.16
CA ASN A 244 -27.30 -4.26 8.42
C ASN A 244 -26.49 -4.05 7.14
N THR A 245 -26.38 -2.80 6.72
CA THR A 245 -25.43 -2.36 5.69
C THR A 245 -24.33 -1.58 6.40
N VAL A 246 -23.10 -2.06 6.27
CA VAL A 246 -21.89 -1.26 6.53
C VAL A 246 -22.04 -0.01 5.68
N LEU A 247 -22.13 1.15 6.34
CA LEU A 247 -22.26 2.44 5.67
C LEU A 247 -20.96 2.73 4.93
N VAL A 248 -20.90 2.36 3.66
CA VAL A 248 -19.90 2.89 2.73
C VAL A 248 -20.22 4.38 2.64
N HIS A 249 -19.42 5.18 3.34
CA HIS A 249 -19.57 6.62 3.34
C HIS A 249 -19.47 7.08 1.88
N PRO A 250 -20.45 7.84 1.35
CA PRO A 250 -20.36 8.34 -0.01
C PRO A 250 -19.11 9.23 -0.09
N LEU A 251 -18.09 8.64 -0.71
CA LEU A 251 -16.99 9.39 -1.31
C LEU A 251 -17.66 10.45 -2.19
N PHE A 252 -17.18 11.70 -2.13
CA PHE A 252 -17.64 12.79 -3.00
C PHE A 252 -18.92 13.53 -2.54
N PHE A 253 -18.81 14.25 -1.43
CA PHE A 253 -19.40 15.60 -1.40
C PHE A 253 -18.24 16.59 -1.38
N PHE A 254 -18.28 17.58 -2.28
CA PHE A 254 -17.25 18.58 -2.63
C PHE A 254 -16.31 18.22 -3.79
N PHE A 255 -16.88 18.21 -4.99
CA PHE A 255 -16.45 19.17 -6.01
C PHE A 255 -17.57 20.19 -6.22
#